data_AF-A0A7X7EDE5-F1
#
_entry.id   AF-A0A7X7EDE5-F1
#
_cell.length_a   1.000
_cell.length_b   1.000
_cell.length_c   1.000
_cell.angle_alpha   90.00
_cell.angle_beta   90.00
_cell.angle_gamma   90.00
#
_symmetry.space_group_name_H-M   'P 1'
#
loop_
_entity.id
_entity.type
_entity.pdbx_description
1 polymer ?
#
loop_
_entity_poly.entity_id
_entity_poly.type
_entity_poly.pdbx_seq_one_letter_code
_entity_poly.pdbx_strand_id
1 'polypeptide(L)'
;MLHTESVDSSTFTLLQTLMADPLLDGFFLVDGTNIALRIGHRKRNSLDLFSDTPFDTTPTKAAHSKKYNETLVRKGLCSFQDIEYEEPLMMYGSKYSWTHVEKRLVAMLLEPERVFHS
;
A
#
# COMPACT_ATOMS: atom_id res chain seq x y z
N MET A 1 -0.25 -16.25 -12.81
CA MET A 1 -0.20 -17.11 -11.60
C MET A 1 0.13 -16.19 -10.41
N LEU A 2 -0.37 -16.48 -9.20
CA LEU A 2 -0.02 -15.68 -8.02
C LEU A 2 1.38 -16.10 -7.53
N HIS A 3 2.30 -15.16 -7.44
CA HIS A 3 3.69 -15.36 -7.03
C HIS A 3 3.82 -15.36 -5.51
N THR A 4 3.31 -16.41 -4.86
CA THR A 4 3.29 -16.53 -3.39
C THR A 4 4.69 -16.57 -2.78
N GLU A 5 5.72 -16.92 -3.54
CA GLU A 5 7.14 -16.84 -3.16
C GLU A 5 7.63 -15.40 -2.91
N SER A 6 6.87 -14.41 -3.36
CA SER A 6 7.16 -12.98 -3.18
C SER A 6 6.75 -12.45 -1.81
N VAL A 7 6.14 -13.28 -0.96
CA VAL A 7 5.80 -12.96 0.42
C VAL A 7 6.22 -14.12 1.30
N ASP A 8 6.47 -13.87 2.58
CA ASP A 8 6.71 -14.96 3.52
C ASP A 8 5.42 -15.71 3.85
N SER A 9 5.54 -16.99 4.21
CA SER A 9 4.38 -17.86 4.43
C SER A 9 3.42 -17.34 5.53
N SER A 10 3.97 -16.66 6.54
CA SER A 10 3.17 -16.01 7.60
C SER A 10 2.35 -14.84 7.05
N THR A 11 2.95 -13.99 6.21
CA THR A 11 2.28 -12.87 5.54
C THR A 11 1.19 -13.38 4.60
N PHE A 12 1.47 -14.44 3.84
CA PHE A 12 0.47 -15.02 2.94
C PHE A 12 -0.73 -15.58 3.70
N THR A 13 -0.47 -16.31 4.79
CA THR A 13 -1.52 -16.83 5.68
C THR A 13 -2.35 -15.71 6.28
N LEU A 14 -1.71 -14.61 6.70
CA LEU A 14 -2.39 -13.43 7.20
C LEU A 14 -3.26 -12.80 6.12
N LEU A 15 -2.75 -12.61 4.91
CA LEU A 15 -3.52 -12.08 3.78
C LEU A 15 -4.76 -12.93 3.50
N GLN A 16 -4.64 -14.26 3.47
CA GLN A 16 -5.79 -15.15 3.29
C GLN A 16 -6.82 -14.99 4.42
N THR A 17 -6.34 -14.84 5.66
CA THR A 17 -7.20 -14.62 6.83
C THR A 17 -7.95 -13.30 6.75
N LEU A 18 -7.29 -12.23 6.29
CA LEU A 18 -7.89 -10.91 6.13
C LEU A 18 -8.93 -10.90 4.99
N MET A 19 -8.60 -11.51 3.85
CA MET A 19 -9.53 -11.58 2.69
C MET A 19 -10.75 -12.47 2.93
N ALA A 20 -10.70 -13.36 3.93
CA ALA A 20 -11.83 -14.19 4.33
C ALA A 20 -12.67 -13.56 5.46
N ASP A 21 -12.27 -12.41 6.00
CA ASP A 21 -13.01 -11.74 7.08
C ASP A 21 -14.18 -10.94 6.51
N PRO A 22 -15.44 -11.22 6.90
CA PRO A 22 -16.60 -10.46 6.45
C PRO A 22 -16.53 -8.97 6.82
N LEU A 23 -15.76 -8.59 7.84
CA LEU A 23 -15.55 -7.19 8.21
C LEU A 23 -14.68 -6.43 7.20
N LEU A 24 -13.94 -7.16 6.36
CA LEU A 24 -13.10 -6.63 5.31
C LEU A 24 -13.69 -6.90 3.92
N ASP A 25 -14.99 -7.23 3.85
CA ASP A 25 -15.68 -7.32 2.57
C ASP A 25 -15.63 -5.95 1.86
N GLY A 26 -15.28 -5.98 0.58
CA GLY A 26 -15.00 -4.76 -0.19
C GLY A 26 -13.66 -4.07 0.12
N PHE A 27 -12.75 -4.68 0.89
CA PHE A 27 -11.35 -4.24 0.99
C PHE A 27 -10.45 -5.02 0.04
N PHE A 28 -9.48 -4.32 -0.57
CA PHE A 28 -8.58 -4.83 -1.59
C PHE A 28 -7.13 -4.53 -1.23
N LEU A 29 -6.22 -5.46 -1.55
CA LEU A 29 -4.78 -5.23 -1.43
C LEU A 29 -4.30 -4.26 -2.52
N VAL A 30 -3.82 -3.08 -2.14
CA VAL A 30 -3.49 -2.00 -3.11
C VAL A 30 -2.02 -1.60 -3.16
N ASP A 31 -1.20 -2.08 -2.24
CA ASP A 31 0.21 -1.69 -2.17
C ASP A 31 1.10 -2.48 -3.14
N GLY A 32 2.41 -2.20 -3.07
CA GLY A 32 3.35 -2.94 -3.90
C GLY A 32 3.51 -4.42 -3.49
N THR A 33 2.84 -4.92 -2.46
CA THR A 33 2.73 -6.36 -2.21
C THR A 33 1.73 -7.00 -3.17
N ASN A 34 0.66 -6.30 -3.56
CA ASN A 34 -0.18 -6.73 -4.69
C ASN A 34 0.66 -6.88 -5.96
N ILE A 35 1.49 -5.88 -6.26
CA ILE A 35 2.39 -5.92 -7.43
C ILE A 35 3.39 -7.08 -7.29
N ALA A 36 4.00 -7.27 -6.11
CA ALA A 36 4.93 -8.37 -5.86
C ALA A 36 4.27 -9.74 -6.11
N LEU A 37 3.07 -9.96 -5.58
CA LEU A 37 2.29 -11.17 -5.81
C LEU A 37 1.84 -11.35 -7.28
N ARG A 38 1.66 -10.27 -8.04
CA ARG A 38 1.22 -10.34 -9.44
C ARG A 38 2.33 -10.65 -10.44
N ILE A 39 3.54 -10.13 -10.21
CA ILE A 39 4.63 -10.23 -11.20
C ILE A 39 5.91 -10.87 -10.67
N GLY A 40 5.98 -11.25 -9.39
CA GLY A 40 7.13 -12.00 -8.84
C GLY A 40 8.42 -11.19 -8.72
N HIS A 41 8.37 -9.86 -8.84
CA HIS A 41 9.56 -9.04 -9.06
C HIS A 41 10.49 -8.90 -7.84
N ARG A 42 9.99 -9.11 -6.62
CA ARG A 42 10.75 -9.05 -5.36
C ARG A 42 9.95 -9.60 -4.19
N LYS A 43 10.64 -9.87 -3.09
CA LYS A 43 9.99 -10.12 -1.80
C LYS A 43 9.45 -8.84 -1.16
N ARG A 44 8.27 -8.93 -0.55
CA ARG A 44 7.64 -7.84 0.23
C ARG A 44 6.67 -8.42 1.26
N ASN A 45 6.62 -7.84 2.46
CA ASN A 45 5.79 -8.34 3.57
C ASN A 45 4.89 -7.26 4.22
N SER A 46 4.70 -6.11 3.57
CA SER A 46 3.70 -5.12 3.98
C SER A 46 2.33 -5.49 3.39
N LEU A 47 1.22 -5.16 4.05
CA LEU A 47 -0.11 -5.31 3.48
C LEU A 47 -0.88 -4.02 3.73
N ASP A 48 -1.24 -3.30 2.66
CA ASP A 48 -2.15 -2.17 2.75
C ASP A 48 -3.47 -2.53 2.06
N LEU A 49 -4.55 -2.47 2.83
CA LEU A 49 -5.90 -2.78 2.37
C LEU A 49 -6.71 -1.50 2.23
N PHE A 50 -7.45 -1.38 1.13
CA PHE A 50 -8.26 -0.21 0.83
C PHE A 50 -9.65 -0.63 0.36
N SER A 51 -10.69 0.09 0.78
CA SER A 51 -12.04 -0.08 0.25
C SER A 51 -12.44 1.12 -0.59
N ASP A 52 -13.07 0.86 -1.73
CA ASP A 52 -13.69 1.89 -2.58
C ASP A 52 -15.13 2.22 -2.14
N THR A 53 -15.63 1.57 -1.08
CA THR A 53 -16.94 1.83 -0.49
C THR A 53 -16.83 2.52 0.87
N PRO A 54 -17.80 3.38 1.23
CA PRO A 54 -17.86 3.93 2.58
C PRO A 54 -17.99 2.80 3.61
N PHE A 55 -17.12 2.80 4.62
CA PHE A 55 -17.17 1.85 5.72
C PHE A 55 -17.22 2.58 7.06
N ASP A 56 -17.90 2.00 8.04
CA ASP A 56 -17.95 2.56 9.38
C ASP A 56 -16.65 2.19 10.12
N THR A 57 -15.89 3.20 10.55
CA THR A 57 -14.66 2.98 11.30
C THR A 57 -14.90 2.53 12.75
N THR A 58 -16.12 2.68 13.27
CA THR A 58 -16.46 2.45 14.69
C THR A 58 -16.56 0.96 15.03
N PRO A 59 -17.33 0.12 14.30
CA PRO A 59 -17.35 -1.33 14.48
C PRO A 59 -15.99 -1.96 14.11
N THR A 60 -15.36 -1.43 13.07
CA THR A 60 -14.07 -1.88 12.54
C THR A 60 -12.94 -1.71 13.57
N LYS A 61 -12.96 -0.67 14.41
CA LYS A 61 -11.98 -0.51 15.49
C LYS A 61 -12.21 -1.49 16.65
N ALA A 62 -13.46 -1.69 17.06
CA ALA A 62 -13.80 -2.52 18.22
C ALA A 62 -13.67 -4.04 17.97
N ALA A 63 -13.99 -4.50 16.76
CA ALA A 63 -13.85 -5.91 16.39
C ALA A 63 -12.38 -6.28 16.11
N HIS A 64 -11.61 -5.38 15.51
CA HIS A 64 -10.21 -5.65 15.19
C HIS A 64 -9.28 -5.62 16.40
N SER A 65 -9.50 -4.78 17.42
CA SER A 65 -8.64 -4.77 18.63
C SER A 65 -8.70 -6.07 19.43
N LYS A 66 -9.78 -6.85 19.29
CA LYS A 66 -9.99 -8.13 19.99
C LYS A 66 -9.50 -9.34 19.19
N LYS A 67 -9.50 -9.27 17.86
CA LYS A 67 -9.18 -10.38 16.94
C LYS A 67 -7.77 -10.28 16.33
N TYR A 68 -7.25 -9.07 16.18
CA TYR A 68 -5.95 -8.77 15.63
C TYR A 68 -5.20 -7.84 16.59
N ASN A 69 -3.87 -7.79 16.54
CA ASN A 69 -3.13 -6.82 17.36
C ASN A 69 -3.54 -5.41 16.90
N GLU A 70 -4.21 -4.67 17.79
CA GLU A 70 -4.72 -3.32 17.54
C GLU A 70 -3.66 -2.40 16.94
N THR A 71 -2.40 -2.56 17.34
CA THR A 71 -1.25 -1.79 16.84
C THR A 71 -0.97 -2.05 15.36
N LEU A 72 -1.11 -3.30 14.90
CA LEU A 72 -0.87 -3.71 13.52
C LEU A 72 -2.02 -3.25 12.61
N VAL A 73 -3.26 -3.39 13.07
CA VAL A 73 -4.44 -2.94 12.31
C VAL A 73 -4.49 -1.41 12.23
N ARG A 74 -4.18 -0.69 13.32
CA ARG A 74 -4.13 0.77 13.31
C ARG A 74 -3.02 1.29 12.39
N LYS A 75 -1.85 0.63 12.38
CA LYS A 75 -0.75 0.96 11.47
C LYS A 75 -1.05 0.66 10.01
N GLY A 76 -1.91 -0.30 9.68
CA GLY A 76 -2.29 -0.63 8.29
C GLY A 76 -3.52 0.13 7.77
N LEU A 77 -4.47 0.47 8.65
CA LEU A 77 -5.68 1.24 8.28
C LEU A 77 -5.47 2.76 8.38
N CYS A 78 -4.57 3.22 9.25
CA CYS A 78 -4.28 4.65 9.46
C CYS A 78 -2.85 5.01 9.06
N SER A 79 -2.18 4.23 8.21
CA SER A 79 -0.79 4.50 7.78
C SER A 79 -0.62 5.87 7.15
N PHE A 80 -1.69 6.53 6.72
CA PHE A 80 -1.72 7.90 6.21
C PHE A 80 -1.64 8.99 7.29
N GLN A 81 -1.92 8.65 8.56
CA GLN A 81 -1.83 9.56 9.71
C GLN A 81 -0.42 9.64 10.30
N ASP A 82 0.39 8.60 10.07
CA ASP A 82 1.80 8.53 10.46
C ASP A 82 2.73 8.96 9.30
N ILE A 83 2.18 9.47 8.19
CA ILE A 83 2.98 10.11 7.13
C ILE A 83 3.36 11.50 7.65
N GLU A 84 4.61 11.66 8.06
CA GLU A 84 5.19 12.99 8.22
C GLU A 84 5.36 13.62 6.83
N TYR A 85 4.40 14.45 6.42
CA TYR A 85 4.42 15.15 5.13
C TYR A 85 5.55 16.19 5.03
N GLU A 86 6.17 16.54 6.16
CA GLU A 86 7.33 17.42 6.22
C GLU A 86 8.68 16.69 6.16
N GLU A 87 8.74 15.35 6.24
CA GLU A 87 10.01 14.64 6.07
C GLU A 87 10.46 14.67 4.60
N PRO A 88 11.68 15.16 4.31
CA PRO A 88 12.20 15.12 2.95
C PRO A 88 12.40 13.66 2.53
N LEU A 89 11.73 13.25 1.45
CA LEU A 89 11.91 11.96 0.79
C LEU A 89 13.41 11.69 0.51
N MET A 90 14.05 10.93 1.38
CA MET A 90 15.42 10.49 1.20
C MET A 90 15.46 9.27 0.27
N MET A 91 15.48 9.53 -1.04
CA MET A 91 15.98 8.55 -2.01
C MET A 91 17.51 8.49 -1.91
N TYR A 92 18.04 7.40 -1.36
CA TYR A 92 19.49 7.20 -1.22
C TYR A 92 20.19 7.28 -2.59
N GLY A 93 21.17 8.19 -2.72
CA GLY A 93 22.16 8.16 -3.79
C GLY A 93 21.90 9.00 -5.05
N SER A 94 20.94 9.93 -5.07
CA SER A 94 20.71 10.80 -6.23
C SER A 94 20.51 12.28 -5.85
N LYS A 95 21.20 13.21 -6.52
CA LYS A 95 20.89 14.65 -6.45
C LYS A 95 19.67 14.90 -7.35
N TYR A 96 18.59 15.44 -6.79
CA TYR A 96 17.38 15.78 -7.56
C TYR A 96 17.00 17.26 -7.40
N SER A 97 16.30 17.79 -8.41
CA SER A 97 15.71 19.12 -8.39
C SER A 97 14.19 18.99 -8.34
N TRP A 98 13.57 19.45 -7.25
CA TRP A 98 12.11 19.44 -7.10
C TRP A 98 11.40 20.16 -8.25
N THR A 99 11.95 21.26 -8.73
CA THR A 99 11.45 22.00 -9.90
C THR A 99 11.45 21.14 -11.17
N HIS A 100 12.42 20.23 -11.32
CA HIS A 100 12.47 19.32 -12.47
C HIS A 100 11.44 18.19 -12.33
N VAL A 101 11.27 17.65 -11.12
CA VAL A 101 10.27 16.62 -10.81
C VAL A 101 8.86 17.17 -11.06
N GLU A 102 8.54 18.34 -10.51
CA GLU A 102 7.24 19.00 -10.67
C GLU A 102 6.90 19.22 -12.16
N LYS A 103 7.81 19.82 -12.93
CA LYS A 103 7.61 20.04 -14.36
C LYS A 103 7.37 18.74 -15.12
N ARG A 104 8.06 17.66 -14.73
CA ARG A 104 7.91 16.36 -15.38
C ARG A 104 6.57 15.70 -15.06
N LEU A 105 6.11 15.80 -13.81
CA LEU A 105 4.78 15.32 -13.41
C LEU A 105 3.66 16.07 -14.12
N VAL A 106 3.76 17.40 -14.22
CA VAL A 106 2.79 18.21 -14.99
C VAL A 106 2.79 17.81 -16.47
N ALA A 107 3.96 17.62 -17.08
CA ALA A 107 4.05 17.19 -18.48
C ALA A 107 3.46 15.78 -18.71
N MET A 108 3.63 14.85 -17.77
CA MET A 108 3.02 13.51 -17.84
C MET A 108 1.49 13.56 -17.80
N LEU A 109 0.91 14.50 -17.04
CA LEU A 109 -0.55 14.69 -16.97
C LEU A 109 -1.12 15.31 -18.25
N LEU A 110 -0.38 16.24 -18.87
CA LEU A 110 -0.81 16.93 -20.08
C LEU A 110 -0.56 16.11 -21.36
N GLU A 111 0.46 15.24 -21.36
CA GLU A 111 0.90 14.45 -22.51
C GLU A 111 1.06 12.96 -22.15
N PRO A 112 -0.03 12.23 -21.85
CA PRO A 112 0.04 10.86 -21.30
C PRO A 112 0.67 9.82 -22.25
N GLU A 113 0.66 10.08 -23.56
CA GLU A 113 1.27 9.19 -24.57
C GLU A 113 2.75 9.51 -24.85
N ARG A 114 3.30 10.54 -24.20
CA ARG A 114 4.69 10.96 -24.43
C ARG A 114 5.65 10.11 -23.61
N VAL A 115 6.65 9.53 -24.28
CA VAL A 115 7.78 8.86 -23.61
C VAL A 115 8.82 9.91 -23.21
N PHE A 116 9.10 10.02 -21.91
CA PHE A 116 10.11 10.93 -21.37
C PHE A 116 11.43 10.19 -21.14
N HIS A 117 12.49 10.59 -21.85
CA HIS A 117 13.83 10.07 -21.64
C HIS A 117 14.55 10.78 -20.47
N SER A 118 15.53 10.08 -19.89
CA SER A 118 16.37 10.54 -18.78
C SER A 118 17.16 11.79 -19.13
#